data_AF-A0A930IZN3-F1
#
_entry.id   AF-A0A930IZN3-F1
#
_cell.length_a   1.000
_cell.length_b   1.000
_cell.length_c   1.000
_cell.angle_alpha   90.00
_cell.angle_beta   90.00
_cell.angle_gamma   90.00
#
_symmetry.space_group_name_H-M   'P 1'
#
loop_
_entity.id
_entity.type
_entity.pdbx_description
1 polymer ?
#
loop_
_entity_poly.entity_id
_entity_poly.type
_entity_poly.pdbx_seq_one_letter_code
_entity_poly.pdbx_strand_id
1 'polypeptide(L)'
;MAAIYHEKIVLPMGKKAFREYSEILFSCHSCGIEGSSFSVDDTRCLFEEQLGYHPVGKSLLECQEMADHFAAYEWMHNHLDHPFDVELLKTINRLVTLRTLTYKQTDAVPGEFTMVDMAAGDTVFGEHEGLVAQVPRLMSSTAEMMERGELHPMVLSARFHGFFEYLHPFRDGNGRTGRLLSNFILLRHNCPELIIQKEDRLEYIAALRTIRTEGTDEHLIAFFFKAATKQMENALAQKKQNSRTMFFF
;
A
#
# COMPACT_ATOMS: atom_id res chain seq x y z
N MET A 1 19.75 -4.44 -9.60
CA MET A 1 19.45 -3.49 -8.51
C MET A 1 18.95 -4.19 -7.25
N ALA A 2 17.84 -4.96 -7.31
CA ALA A 2 17.24 -5.61 -6.15
C ALA A 2 18.20 -6.46 -5.29
N ALA A 3 19.06 -7.28 -5.91
CA ALA A 3 20.06 -8.07 -5.17
C ALA A 3 21.05 -7.19 -4.38
N ILE A 4 21.53 -6.10 -4.99
CA ILE A 4 22.44 -5.14 -4.35
C ILE A 4 21.73 -4.42 -3.20
N TYR A 5 20.48 -4.02 -3.40
CA TYR A 5 19.66 -3.42 -2.34
C TYR A 5 19.49 -4.39 -1.17
N HIS A 6 19.18 -5.66 -1.44
CA HIS A 6 19.04 -6.67 -0.41
C HIS A 6 20.34 -6.88 0.39
N GLU A 7 21.47 -7.06 -0.31
CA GLU A 7 22.77 -7.28 0.32
C GLU A 7 23.26 -6.07 1.13
N LYS A 8 23.05 -4.86 0.60
CA LYS A 8 23.64 -3.65 1.20
C LYS A 8 22.72 -2.92 2.15
N ILE A 9 21.40 -3.08 2.06
CA ILE A 9 20.43 -2.38 2.92
C ILE A 9 19.71 -3.35 3.84
N VAL A 10 19.08 -4.38 3.28
CA VAL A 10 18.18 -5.27 4.03
C VAL A 10 18.95 -6.15 5.01
N LEU A 11 19.93 -6.94 4.52
CA LEU A 11 20.67 -7.89 5.35
C LEU A 11 21.41 -7.20 6.52
N PRO A 12 22.12 -6.08 6.34
CA PRO A 12 22.87 -5.45 7.43
C PRO A 12 21.97 -4.81 8.51
N MET A 13 20.74 -4.41 8.17
CA MET A 13 19.80 -3.85 9.14
C MET A 13 19.16 -4.96 10.00
N GLY A 14 19.14 -6.20 9.50
CA GLY A 14 18.45 -7.33 10.13
C GLY A 14 16.95 -7.31 9.86
N LYS A 15 16.35 -8.50 9.83
CA LYS A 15 14.95 -8.70 9.38
C LYS A 15 13.94 -7.87 10.17
N LYS A 16 14.06 -7.85 11.51
CA LYS A 16 13.11 -7.13 12.39
C LYS A 16 13.18 -5.62 12.19
N ALA A 17 14.38 -5.03 12.31
CA ALA A 17 14.53 -3.58 12.19
C ALA A 17 14.22 -3.09 10.77
N PHE A 18 14.54 -3.87 9.73
CA PHE A 18 14.14 -3.54 8.36
C PHE A 18 12.61 -3.54 8.20
N ARG A 19 11.91 -4.52 8.78
CA ARG A 19 10.44 -4.57 8.75
C ARG A 19 9.83 -3.35 9.42
N GLU A 20 10.28 -2.97 10.61
CA GLU A 20 9.78 -1.79 11.33
C GLU A 20 10.08 -0.49 10.55
N TYR A 21 11.28 -0.38 9.98
CA TYR A 21 11.65 0.73 9.10
C TYR A 21 10.73 0.84 7.88
N SER A 22 10.47 -0.28 7.20
CA SER A 22 9.56 -0.33 6.05
C SER A 22 8.12 -0.01 6.46
N GLU A 23 7.65 -0.51 7.59
CA GLU A 23 6.29 -0.27 8.10
C GLU A 23 6.00 1.21 8.34
N ILE A 24 6.94 1.91 8.97
CA ILE A 24 6.83 3.36 9.24
C ILE A 24 6.76 4.13 7.93
N LEU A 25 7.67 3.85 6.99
CA LEU A 25 7.70 4.54 5.70
C LEU A 25 6.45 4.22 4.86
N PHE A 26 6.10 2.94 4.77
CA PHE A 26 4.95 2.48 4.00
C PHE A 26 3.65 3.07 4.54
N SER A 27 3.44 3.06 5.86
CA SER A 27 2.24 3.64 6.48
C SER A 27 2.19 5.16 6.32
N CYS A 28 3.31 5.86 6.55
CA CYS A 28 3.39 7.31 6.33
C CYS A 28 2.98 7.70 4.91
N HIS A 29 3.58 7.05 3.89
CA HIS A 29 3.30 7.42 2.51
C HIS A 29 1.95 6.91 2.02
N SER A 30 1.55 5.69 2.39
CA SER A 30 0.24 5.12 2.03
C SER A 30 -0.90 5.96 2.59
N CYS A 31 -0.88 6.33 3.87
CA CYS A 31 -1.89 7.23 4.44
C CYS A 31 -1.74 8.66 3.89
N GLY A 32 -0.51 9.11 3.62
CA GLY A 32 -0.25 10.43 3.04
C GLY A 32 -0.84 10.64 1.63
N ILE A 33 -0.87 9.59 0.80
CA ILE A 33 -1.54 9.62 -0.52
C ILE A 33 -3.04 9.90 -0.38
N GLU A 34 -3.66 9.42 0.70
CA GLU A 34 -5.07 9.66 1.03
C GLU A 34 -5.31 10.98 1.77
N GLY A 35 -4.26 11.76 2.04
CA GLY A 35 -4.36 13.09 2.63
C GLY A 35 -3.93 13.20 4.10
N SER A 36 -3.40 12.13 4.71
CA SER A 36 -2.81 12.22 6.06
C SER A 36 -1.66 13.22 6.08
N SER A 37 -1.67 14.10 7.08
CA SER A 37 -0.64 15.13 7.26
C SER A 37 0.62 14.62 7.95
N PHE A 38 0.66 13.35 8.40
CA PHE A 38 1.81 12.78 9.10
C PHE A 38 3.10 12.87 8.28
N SER A 39 4.17 13.34 8.93
CA SER A 39 5.54 13.18 8.45
C SER A 39 6.08 11.79 8.81
N VAL A 40 7.24 11.43 8.24
CA VAL A 40 7.92 10.19 8.61
C VAL A 40 8.29 10.19 10.10
N ASP A 41 8.71 11.34 10.63
CA ASP A 41 9.07 11.49 12.04
C ASP A 41 7.83 11.41 12.94
N ASP A 42 6.72 12.08 12.58
CA ASP A 42 5.44 11.94 13.31
C ASP A 42 4.99 10.47 13.35
N THR A 43 5.12 9.78 12.21
CA THR A 43 4.70 8.37 12.07
C THR A 43 5.58 7.46 12.93
N ARG A 44 6.88 7.73 12.98
CA ARG A 44 7.83 7.03 13.85
C ARG A 44 7.52 7.26 15.32
N CYS A 45 7.32 8.51 15.74
CA CYS A 45 6.95 8.83 17.13
C CYS A 45 5.65 8.13 17.53
N LEU A 46 4.62 8.14 16.66
CA LEU A 46 3.39 7.41 16.93
C LEU A 46 3.61 5.89 17.05
N PHE A 47 4.46 5.31 16.19
CA PHE A 47 4.79 3.89 16.22
C PHE A 47 5.52 3.50 17.53
N GLU A 48 6.50 4.31 17.94
CA GLU A 48 7.36 4.03 19.09
C GLU A 48 6.68 4.34 20.43
N GLU A 49 5.98 5.48 20.53
CA GLU A 49 5.37 5.95 21.77
C GLU A 49 3.95 5.42 21.98
N GLN A 50 3.28 4.97 20.93
CA GLN A 50 1.90 4.45 20.95
C GLN A 50 0.95 5.41 21.68
N LEU A 51 0.34 4.97 22.79
CA LEU A 51 -0.57 5.78 23.62
C LEU A 51 0.13 6.97 24.30
N GLY A 52 1.47 6.99 24.34
CA GLY A 52 2.27 8.10 24.83
C GLY A 52 2.47 9.23 23.81
N TYR A 53 2.13 9.01 22.53
CA TYR A 53 2.30 10.03 21.51
C TYR A 53 1.34 11.21 21.71
N HIS A 54 1.88 12.43 21.70
CA HIS A 54 1.12 13.66 21.82
C HIS A 54 1.05 14.37 20.45
N PRO A 55 -0.03 14.17 19.66
CA PRO A 55 -0.12 14.75 18.33
C PRO A 55 -0.18 16.28 18.36
N VAL A 56 0.74 16.93 17.66
CA VAL A 56 0.71 18.39 17.42
C VAL A 56 0.26 18.65 15.99
N GLY A 57 -0.89 19.31 15.85
CA GLY A 57 -1.45 19.63 14.52
C GLY A 57 -1.96 18.42 13.73
N LYS A 58 -2.15 17.26 14.39
CA LYS A 58 -2.79 16.07 13.81
C LYS A 58 -4.14 15.83 14.46
N SER A 59 -5.11 15.39 13.68
CA SER A 59 -6.40 14.94 14.22
C SER A 59 -6.29 13.56 14.87
N LEU A 60 -7.18 13.27 15.82
CA LEU A 60 -7.32 11.90 16.36
C LEU A 60 -7.69 10.91 15.26
N LEU A 61 -8.47 11.34 14.25
CA LEU A 61 -8.83 10.52 13.11
C LEU A 61 -7.59 10.05 12.36
N GLU A 62 -6.68 10.96 12.00
CA GLU A 62 -5.43 10.60 11.31
C GLU A 62 -4.56 9.65 12.15
N CYS A 63 -4.51 9.85 13.48
CA CYS A 63 -3.79 8.95 14.38
C CYS A 63 -4.39 7.53 14.34
N GLN A 64 -5.73 7.43 14.36
CA GLN A 64 -6.42 6.13 14.27
C GLN A 64 -6.27 5.49 12.89
N GLU A 65 -6.27 6.28 11.80
CA GLU A 65 -6.00 5.75 10.46
C GLU A 65 -4.59 5.17 10.34
N MET A 66 -3.59 5.82 10.96
CA MET A 66 -2.24 5.29 11.01
C MET A 66 -2.17 4.01 11.84
N ALA A 67 -2.83 3.97 13.00
CA ALA A 67 -2.89 2.78 13.85
C ALA A 67 -3.62 1.60 13.19
N ASP A 68 -4.69 1.86 12.44
CA ASP A 68 -5.39 0.87 11.61
C ASP A 68 -4.47 0.33 10.51
N HIS A 69 -3.70 1.20 9.86
CA HIS A 69 -2.75 0.80 8.82
C HIS A 69 -1.58 -0.03 9.37
N PHE A 70 -1.01 0.34 10.53
CA PHE A 70 0.00 -0.50 11.21
C PHE A 70 -0.56 -1.89 11.53
N ALA A 71 -1.76 -1.97 12.10
CA ALA A 71 -2.39 -3.26 12.39
C ALA A 71 -2.59 -4.12 11.14
N ALA A 72 -3.01 -3.52 10.02
CA ALA A 72 -3.18 -4.22 8.75
C ALA A 72 -1.84 -4.69 8.15
N TYR A 73 -0.80 -3.85 8.19
CA TYR A 73 0.54 -4.21 7.74
C TYR A 73 1.13 -5.34 8.58
N GLU A 74 1.04 -5.24 9.92
CA GLU A 74 1.52 -6.27 10.83
C GLU A 74 0.83 -7.61 10.56
N TRP A 75 -0.50 -7.57 10.43
CA TRP A 75 -1.29 -8.75 10.13
C TRP A 75 -0.89 -9.37 8.78
N MET A 76 -0.79 -8.56 7.71
CA MET A 76 -0.38 -9.02 6.38
C MET A 76 0.96 -9.76 6.43
N HIS A 77 1.96 -9.19 7.09
CA HIS A 77 3.29 -9.81 7.21
C HIS A 77 3.28 -11.12 7.99
N ASN A 78 2.37 -11.27 8.95
CA ASN A 78 2.23 -12.49 9.74
C ASN A 78 1.37 -13.56 9.04
N HIS A 79 0.73 -13.25 7.92
CA HIS A 79 -0.17 -14.15 7.17
C HIS A 79 0.17 -14.21 5.67
N LEU A 80 1.45 -14.12 5.31
CA LEU A 80 1.88 -14.26 3.91
C LEU A 80 1.57 -15.65 3.34
N ASP A 81 1.30 -16.66 4.15
CA ASP A 81 0.84 -17.99 3.72
C ASP A 81 -0.65 -18.04 3.36
N HIS A 82 -1.44 -17.01 3.70
CA HIS A 82 -2.87 -16.96 3.38
C HIS A 82 -3.12 -17.06 1.86
N PRO A 83 -4.17 -17.78 1.40
CA PRO A 83 -4.59 -17.76 0.01
C PRO A 83 -4.91 -16.32 -0.48
N PHE A 84 -4.61 -16.02 -1.74
CA PHE A 84 -4.93 -14.72 -2.33
C PHE A 84 -6.41 -14.70 -2.78
N ASP A 85 -7.33 -14.51 -1.83
CA ASP A 85 -8.77 -14.65 -2.03
C ASP A 85 -9.58 -13.46 -1.48
N VAL A 86 -10.90 -13.54 -1.62
CA VAL A 86 -11.81 -12.47 -1.17
C VAL A 86 -11.75 -12.29 0.36
N GLU A 87 -11.47 -13.33 1.14
CA GLU A 87 -11.35 -13.21 2.60
C GLU A 87 -10.09 -12.45 3.01
N LEU A 88 -8.96 -12.68 2.33
CA LEU A 88 -7.76 -11.87 2.48
C LEU A 88 -8.08 -10.39 2.20
N LEU A 89 -8.75 -10.11 1.08
CA LEU A 89 -9.12 -8.77 0.67
C LEU A 89 -10.00 -8.06 1.71
N LYS A 90 -11.09 -8.70 2.13
CA LYS A 90 -12.03 -8.15 3.13
C LYS A 90 -11.34 -7.98 4.48
N THR A 91 -10.43 -8.88 4.86
CA THR A 91 -9.69 -8.79 6.13
C THR A 91 -8.73 -7.61 6.14
N ILE A 92 -7.96 -7.40 5.07
CA ILE A 92 -7.10 -6.22 4.96
C ILE A 92 -7.92 -4.93 5.00
N ASN A 93 -9.01 -4.84 4.22
CA ASN A 93 -9.86 -3.65 4.24
C ASN A 93 -10.48 -3.39 5.62
N ARG A 94 -10.93 -4.46 6.29
CA ARG A 94 -11.44 -4.38 7.65
C ARG A 94 -10.43 -3.76 8.60
N LEU A 95 -9.17 -4.21 8.55
CA LEU A 95 -8.12 -3.72 9.45
C LEU A 95 -7.76 -2.25 9.17
N VAL A 96 -7.61 -1.85 7.90
CA VAL A 96 -7.25 -0.45 7.56
C VAL A 96 -8.37 0.57 7.81
N THR A 97 -9.59 0.10 8.11
CA THR A 97 -10.76 0.97 8.34
C THR A 97 -11.47 0.72 9.68
N LEU A 98 -10.94 -0.19 10.51
CA LEU A 98 -11.62 -0.76 11.68
C LEU A 98 -12.13 0.31 12.64
N ARG A 99 -11.30 1.31 12.94
CA ARG A 99 -11.60 2.34 13.94
C ARG A 99 -12.13 3.62 13.30
N THR A 100 -12.09 3.73 11.97
CA THR A 100 -12.22 5.02 11.28
C THR A 100 -13.41 5.10 10.32
N LEU A 101 -13.87 3.97 9.77
CA LEU A 101 -14.94 3.97 8.77
C LEU A 101 -16.24 4.57 9.30
N THR A 102 -16.69 4.15 10.48
CA THR A 102 -17.99 4.52 11.03
C THR A 102 -18.10 6.01 11.38
N TYR A 103 -16.97 6.70 11.54
CA TYR A 103 -16.94 8.16 11.72
C TYR A 103 -17.09 8.92 10.39
N LYS A 104 -16.75 8.30 9.26
CA LYS A 104 -16.86 8.89 7.92
C LYS A 104 -18.13 8.46 7.19
N GLN A 105 -18.54 7.21 7.38
CA GLN A 105 -19.65 6.53 6.72
C GLN A 105 -20.37 5.67 7.76
N THR A 106 -21.35 6.27 8.44
CA THR A 106 -22.02 5.67 9.62
C THR A 106 -22.79 4.38 9.33
N ASP A 107 -23.15 4.15 8.06
CA ASP A 107 -23.90 3.00 7.57
C ASP A 107 -23.00 1.88 7.02
N ALA A 108 -21.69 2.12 6.94
CA ALA A 108 -20.74 1.19 6.35
C ALA A 108 -20.09 0.28 7.41
N VAL A 109 -19.74 -0.94 7.01
CA VAL A 109 -19.09 -1.93 7.87
C VAL A 109 -17.68 -2.22 7.35
N PRO A 110 -16.64 -2.14 8.20
CA PRO A 110 -15.27 -2.43 7.79
C PRO A 110 -15.12 -3.82 7.14
N GLY A 111 -14.54 -3.85 5.94
CA GLY A 111 -14.33 -5.07 5.16
C GLY A 111 -15.54 -5.53 4.36
N GLU A 112 -16.69 -4.84 4.40
CA GLU A 112 -17.85 -5.15 3.55
C GLU A 112 -17.87 -4.32 2.28
N PHE A 113 -18.27 -4.95 1.17
CA PHE A 113 -18.36 -4.25 -0.10
C PHE A 113 -19.46 -3.19 -0.08
N THR A 114 -19.28 -2.16 -0.91
CA THR A 114 -20.25 -1.08 -1.06
C THR A 114 -21.54 -1.60 -1.70
N MET A 115 -22.67 -1.08 -1.20
CA MET A 115 -24.03 -1.32 -1.73
C MET A 115 -24.61 -0.04 -2.36
N VAL A 116 -23.74 0.93 -2.64
CA VAL A 116 -24.07 2.21 -3.23
C VAL A 116 -22.97 2.64 -4.19
N ASP A 117 -23.34 3.46 -5.16
CA ASP A 117 -22.40 4.12 -6.06
C ASP A 117 -21.55 5.13 -5.29
N MET A 118 -20.31 5.32 -5.74
CA MET A 118 -19.28 6.09 -5.03
C MET A 118 -18.66 7.15 -5.93
N ALA A 119 -17.99 8.12 -5.32
CA ALA A 119 -17.09 9.03 -6.01
C ALA A 119 -15.77 9.14 -5.25
N ALA A 120 -14.66 9.19 -5.98
CA ALA A 120 -13.33 9.44 -5.42
C ALA A 120 -12.56 10.38 -6.36
N GLY A 121 -12.15 11.53 -5.84
CA GLY A 121 -11.59 12.60 -6.66
C GLY A 121 -12.59 13.11 -7.70
N ASP A 122 -12.19 13.11 -8.97
CA ASP A 122 -13.02 13.47 -10.13
C ASP A 122 -13.64 12.25 -10.83
N THR A 123 -13.55 11.06 -10.21
CA THR A 123 -14.08 9.81 -10.77
C THR A 123 -15.37 9.40 -10.06
N VAL A 124 -16.40 9.11 -10.85
CA VAL A 124 -17.64 8.47 -10.38
C VAL A 124 -17.56 6.97 -10.66
N PHE A 125 -17.87 6.17 -9.65
CA PHE A 125 -17.92 4.72 -9.68
C PHE A 125 -19.39 4.33 -9.61
N GLY A 126 -20.05 4.38 -10.78
CA GLY A 126 -21.43 3.94 -10.94
C GLY A 126 -21.54 2.41 -11.06
N GLU A 127 -22.77 1.90 -10.96
CA GLU A 127 -23.06 0.46 -11.14
C GLU A 127 -22.29 -0.43 -10.16
N HIS A 128 -22.27 -0.06 -8.87
CA HIS A 128 -21.52 -0.78 -7.86
C HIS A 128 -21.77 -2.30 -7.84
N GLU A 129 -23.01 -2.76 -8.10
CA GLU A 129 -23.34 -4.18 -8.19
C GLU A 129 -22.49 -4.91 -9.23
N GLY A 130 -22.35 -4.33 -10.42
CA GLY A 130 -21.57 -4.89 -11.52
C GLY A 130 -20.06 -4.84 -11.28
N LEU A 131 -19.57 -3.78 -10.62
CA LEU A 131 -18.15 -3.67 -10.24
C LEU A 131 -17.79 -4.67 -9.13
N VAL A 132 -18.58 -4.73 -8.06
CA VAL A 132 -18.35 -5.66 -6.94
C VAL A 132 -18.44 -7.11 -7.39
N ALA A 133 -19.36 -7.46 -8.30
CA ALA A 133 -19.49 -8.81 -8.85
C ALA A 133 -18.24 -9.31 -9.59
N GLN A 134 -17.34 -8.41 -10.01
CA GLN A 134 -16.09 -8.76 -10.69
C GLN A 134 -14.94 -9.06 -9.73
N VAL A 135 -15.04 -8.67 -8.46
CA VAL A 135 -13.97 -8.83 -7.46
C VAL A 135 -13.54 -10.30 -7.28
N PRO A 136 -14.44 -11.30 -7.16
CA PRO A 136 -14.03 -12.69 -7.02
C PRO A 136 -13.21 -13.20 -8.23
N ARG A 137 -13.54 -12.73 -9.43
CA ARG A 137 -12.80 -13.06 -10.65
C ARG A 137 -11.40 -12.44 -10.62
N LEU A 138 -11.28 -11.18 -10.20
CA LEU A 138 -9.97 -10.50 -10.07
C LEU A 138 -9.07 -11.23 -9.06
N MET A 139 -9.61 -11.62 -7.90
CA MET A 139 -8.85 -12.33 -6.88
C MET A 139 -8.38 -13.70 -7.39
N SER A 140 -9.30 -14.50 -7.93
CA SER A 140 -8.98 -15.85 -8.43
C SER A 140 -7.99 -15.85 -9.60
N SER A 141 -8.14 -14.94 -10.57
CA SER A 141 -7.20 -14.85 -11.70
C SER A 141 -5.81 -14.39 -11.25
N THR A 142 -5.75 -13.46 -10.30
CA THR A 142 -4.47 -13.01 -9.72
C THR A 142 -3.78 -14.15 -8.97
N ALA A 143 -4.51 -14.90 -8.14
CA ALA A 143 -3.99 -16.05 -7.43
C ALA A 143 -3.44 -17.12 -8.38
N GLU A 144 -4.16 -17.42 -9.47
CA GLU A 144 -3.69 -18.35 -10.50
C GLU A 144 -2.38 -17.88 -11.15
N MET A 145 -2.27 -16.59 -11.47
CA MET A 145 -1.05 -16.02 -12.05
C MET A 145 0.13 -16.02 -11.07
N MET A 146 -0.12 -15.84 -9.77
CA MET A 146 0.91 -15.97 -8.73
C MET A 146 1.50 -17.39 -8.74
N GLU A 147 0.66 -18.43 -8.81
CA GLU A 147 1.13 -19.82 -8.80
C GLU A 147 1.84 -20.23 -10.10
N ARG A 148 1.38 -19.72 -11.26
CA ARG A 148 2.01 -20.01 -12.56
C ARG A 148 3.41 -19.40 -12.71
N GLY A 149 3.65 -18.23 -12.12
CA GLY A 149 4.94 -17.54 -12.20
C GLY A 149 5.32 -17.07 -13.62
N GLU A 150 4.35 -16.92 -14.51
CA GLU A 150 4.55 -16.52 -15.92
C GLU A 150 4.81 -15.01 -16.09
N LEU A 151 4.35 -14.21 -15.13
CA LEU A 151 4.53 -12.76 -15.11
C LEU A 151 5.58 -12.35 -14.09
N HIS A 152 6.35 -11.32 -14.42
CA HIS A 152 7.21 -10.67 -13.44
C HIS A 152 6.34 -10.18 -12.25
N PRO A 153 6.69 -10.46 -10.98
CA PRO A 153 5.84 -10.14 -9.82
C PRO A 153 5.41 -8.67 -9.72
N MET A 154 6.30 -7.73 -10.10
CA MET A 154 5.96 -6.30 -10.18
C MET A 154 4.87 -5.99 -11.23
N VAL A 155 4.87 -6.69 -12.37
CA VAL A 155 3.83 -6.53 -13.40
C VAL A 155 2.51 -7.06 -12.86
N LEU A 156 2.51 -8.24 -12.24
CA LEU A 156 1.32 -8.82 -11.64
C LEU A 156 0.75 -7.93 -10.54
N SER A 157 1.61 -7.42 -9.65
CA SER A 157 1.25 -6.50 -8.57
C SER A 157 0.64 -5.20 -9.08
N ALA A 158 1.23 -4.57 -10.12
CA ALA A 158 0.70 -3.37 -10.75
C ALA A 158 -0.66 -3.63 -11.43
N ARG A 159 -0.79 -4.75 -12.15
CA ARG A 159 -2.05 -5.14 -12.80
C ARG A 159 -3.18 -5.34 -11.80
N PHE A 160 -2.93 -6.16 -10.77
CA PHE A 160 -3.88 -6.37 -9.70
C PHE A 160 -4.31 -5.03 -9.10
N HIS A 161 -3.34 -4.17 -8.76
CA HIS A 161 -3.59 -2.87 -8.16
C HIS A 161 -4.50 -1.99 -9.03
N GLY A 162 -4.18 -1.89 -10.31
CA GLY A 162 -4.93 -1.10 -11.27
C GLY A 162 -6.38 -1.56 -11.43
N PHE A 163 -6.60 -2.88 -11.59
CA PHE A 163 -7.95 -3.43 -11.66
C PHE A 163 -8.70 -3.32 -10.33
N PHE A 164 -8.02 -3.48 -9.20
CA PHE A 164 -8.64 -3.33 -7.89
C PHE A 164 -9.13 -1.89 -7.65
N GLU A 165 -8.29 -0.88 -7.92
CA GLU A 165 -8.68 0.53 -7.89
C GLU A 165 -9.74 0.87 -8.95
N TYR A 166 -9.77 0.11 -10.06
CA TYR A 166 -10.85 0.22 -11.05
C TYR A 166 -12.21 -0.26 -10.47
N LEU A 167 -12.24 -1.37 -9.73
CA LEU A 167 -13.47 -1.90 -9.15
C LEU A 167 -13.93 -1.10 -7.91
N HIS A 168 -12.98 -0.58 -7.13
CA HIS A 168 -13.20 0.29 -5.95
C HIS A 168 -14.31 -0.22 -5.00
N PRO A 169 -14.19 -1.47 -4.51
CA PRO A 169 -15.34 -2.18 -3.97
C PRO A 169 -15.75 -1.80 -2.54
N PHE A 170 -14.99 -0.93 -1.84
CA PHE A 170 -15.27 -0.55 -0.46
C PHE A 170 -15.71 0.91 -0.30
N ARG A 171 -16.36 1.22 0.84
CA ARG A 171 -16.81 2.58 1.19
C ARG A 171 -15.67 3.53 1.58
N ASP A 172 -14.56 3.00 2.10
CA ASP A 172 -13.28 3.69 2.33
C ASP A 172 -12.14 2.64 2.31
N GLY A 173 -10.91 3.11 2.24
CA GLY A 173 -9.72 2.29 2.41
C GLY A 173 -9.27 1.56 1.16
N ASN A 174 -9.89 1.79 -0.02
CA ASN A 174 -9.50 1.16 -1.28
C ASN A 174 -8.00 1.35 -1.55
N GLY A 175 -7.51 2.59 -1.68
CA GLY A 175 -6.09 2.87 -1.94
C GLY A 175 -5.11 2.18 -0.97
N ARG A 176 -5.39 2.24 0.33
CA ARG A 176 -4.57 1.60 1.38
C ARG A 176 -4.60 0.07 1.28
N THR A 177 -5.78 -0.50 1.05
CA THR A 177 -5.98 -1.95 0.84
C THR A 177 -5.24 -2.42 -0.41
N GLY A 178 -5.40 -1.69 -1.52
CA GLY A 178 -4.77 -1.99 -2.80
C GLY A 178 -3.25 -2.01 -2.70
N ARG A 179 -2.65 -1.03 -2.02
CA ARG A 179 -1.19 -0.98 -1.81
C ARG A 179 -0.69 -2.10 -0.90
N LEU A 180 -1.42 -2.46 0.15
CA LEU A 180 -1.09 -3.62 1.00
C LEU A 180 -1.11 -4.92 0.18
N LEU A 181 -2.17 -5.16 -0.59
CA LEU A 181 -2.26 -6.38 -1.41
C LEU A 181 -1.26 -6.41 -2.57
N SER A 182 -0.91 -5.25 -3.15
CA SER A 182 0.24 -5.15 -4.06
C SER A 182 1.52 -5.65 -3.41
N ASN A 183 1.78 -5.25 -2.17
CA ASN A 183 2.95 -5.70 -1.41
C ASN A 183 2.84 -7.16 -0.96
N PHE A 184 1.64 -7.66 -0.65
CA PHE A 184 1.43 -9.08 -0.40
C PHE A 184 1.92 -9.92 -1.60
N ILE A 185 1.53 -9.55 -2.83
CA ILE A 185 2.01 -10.22 -4.05
C ILE A 185 3.54 -10.17 -4.15
N LEU A 186 4.15 -9.00 -3.95
CA LEU A 186 5.60 -8.85 -4.06
C LEU A 186 6.35 -9.70 -3.01
N LEU A 187 5.90 -9.66 -1.76
CA LEU A 187 6.51 -10.38 -0.64
C LEU A 187 6.42 -11.90 -0.81
N ARG A 188 5.30 -12.41 -1.32
CA ARG A 188 5.13 -13.84 -1.68
C ARG A 188 6.17 -14.34 -2.68
N HIS A 189 6.60 -13.44 -3.56
CA HIS A 189 7.61 -13.73 -4.58
C HIS A 189 9.01 -13.28 -4.16
N ASN A 190 9.25 -13.04 -2.86
CA ASN A 190 10.53 -12.58 -2.31
C ASN A 190 11.07 -11.29 -2.97
N CYS A 191 10.18 -10.45 -3.49
CA CYS A 191 10.53 -9.15 -4.02
C CYS A 191 10.53 -8.10 -2.89
N PRO A 192 11.38 -7.06 -2.99
CA PRO A 192 11.28 -5.91 -2.09
C PRO A 192 9.89 -5.27 -2.15
N GLU A 193 9.41 -4.79 -1.00
CA GLU A 193 8.18 -4.01 -0.91
C GLU A 193 8.30 -2.72 -1.72
N LEU A 194 7.19 -2.34 -2.34
CA LEU A 194 7.01 -1.07 -3.02
C LEU A 194 6.40 -0.04 -2.08
N ILE A 195 7.10 1.08 -1.91
CA ILE A 195 6.62 2.25 -1.18
C ILE A 195 6.43 3.39 -2.18
N ILE A 196 5.18 3.64 -2.55
CA ILE A 196 4.80 4.79 -3.38
C ILE A 196 4.86 6.03 -2.49
N GLN A 197 5.76 6.97 -2.81
CA GLN A 197 5.92 8.20 -2.03
C GLN A 197 4.71 9.12 -2.26
N LYS A 198 4.23 9.77 -1.21
CA LYS A 198 3.10 10.72 -1.28
C LYS A 198 3.40 11.92 -2.19
N GLU A 199 4.68 12.24 -2.36
CA GLU A 199 5.20 13.24 -3.29
C GLU A 199 4.96 12.84 -4.76
N ASP A 200 4.91 11.54 -5.06
CA ASP A 200 4.65 10.99 -6.39
C ASP A 200 3.13 10.80 -6.67
N ARG A 201 2.25 11.28 -5.77
CA ARG A 201 0.79 11.10 -5.85
C ARG A 201 0.20 11.52 -7.19
N LEU A 202 0.62 12.66 -7.74
CA LEU A 202 0.05 13.16 -9.00
C LEU A 202 0.37 12.21 -10.17
N GLU A 203 1.59 11.70 -10.25
CA GLU A 203 2.01 10.73 -11.27
C GLU A 203 1.29 9.40 -11.08
N TYR A 204 1.19 8.92 -9.84
CA TYR A 204 0.47 7.70 -9.48
C TYR A 204 -1.01 7.75 -9.88
N ILE A 205 -1.72 8.83 -9.52
CA ILE A 205 -3.14 9.00 -9.88
C ILE A 205 -3.32 9.16 -11.39
N ALA A 206 -2.39 9.84 -12.08
CA ALA A 206 -2.42 9.92 -13.54
C ALA A 206 -2.27 8.54 -14.19
N ALA A 207 -1.35 7.70 -13.70
CA ALA A 207 -1.18 6.35 -14.20
C ALA A 207 -2.45 5.49 -13.99
N LEU A 208 -3.09 5.57 -12.81
CA LEU A 208 -4.36 4.87 -12.55
C LEU A 208 -5.49 5.30 -13.49
N ARG A 209 -5.56 6.59 -13.86
CA ARG A 209 -6.59 7.10 -14.76
C ARG A 209 -6.51 6.48 -16.16
N THR A 210 -5.30 6.19 -16.66
CA THR A 210 -5.11 5.59 -18.00
C THR A 210 -5.80 4.23 -18.15
N ILE A 211 -5.97 3.47 -17.07
CA ILE A 211 -6.72 2.22 -17.08
C ILE A 211 -8.20 2.47 -17.45
N ARG A 212 -8.79 3.56 -16.95
CA ARG A 212 -10.18 3.93 -17.24
C ARG A 212 -10.33 4.61 -18.59
N THR A 213 -9.43 5.52 -18.93
CA THR A 213 -9.58 6.40 -20.09
C THR A 213 -9.06 5.77 -21.38
N GLU A 214 -8.08 4.87 -21.28
CA GLU A 214 -7.37 4.29 -22.42
C GLU A 214 -7.38 2.76 -22.42
N GLY A 215 -7.80 2.12 -21.31
CA GLY A 215 -7.88 0.66 -21.20
C GLY A 215 -6.51 -0.01 -21.14
N THR A 216 -5.47 0.71 -20.71
CA THR A 216 -4.09 0.21 -20.61
C THR A 216 -3.56 0.26 -19.18
N ASP A 217 -2.78 -0.75 -18.79
CA ASP A 217 -2.08 -0.85 -17.50
C ASP A 217 -0.58 -0.49 -17.61
N GLU A 218 -0.09 -0.21 -18.82
CA GLU A 218 1.34 -0.01 -19.11
C GLU A 218 1.94 1.16 -18.31
N HIS A 219 1.19 2.27 -18.16
CA HIS A 219 1.64 3.43 -17.40
C HIS A 219 1.78 3.13 -15.91
N LEU A 220 0.86 2.34 -15.34
CA LEU A 220 0.93 1.94 -13.95
C LEU A 220 2.07 0.96 -13.71
N ILE A 221 2.28 0.00 -14.62
CA ILE A 221 3.41 -0.93 -14.58
C ILE A 221 4.73 -0.14 -14.62
N ALA A 222 4.87 0.79 -15.56
CA ALA A 222 6.05 1.64 -15.67
C ALA A 222 6.28 2.48 -14.41
N PHE A 223 5.21 3.05 -13.84
CA PHE A 223 5.26 3.79 -12.58
C PHE A 223 5.75 2.92 -11.42
N PHE A 224 5.24 1.69 -11.28
CA PHE A 224 5.64 0.76 -10.22
C PHE A 224 7.13 0.42 -10.30
N PHE A 225 7.65 0.11 -11.50
CA PHE A 225 9.09 -0.12 -11.69
C PHE A 225 9.93 1.12 -11.39
N LYS A 226 9.48 2.30 -11.83
CA LYS A 226 10.16 3.57 -11.56
C LYS A 226 10.23 3.85 -10.06
N ALA A 227 9.11 3.72 -9.34
CA ALA A 227 9.01 3.94 -7.90
C ALA A 227 9.90 2.96 -7.13
N ALA A 228 9.85 1.67 -7.45
CA ALA A 228 10.72 0.66 -6.83
C ALA A 228 12.22 0.96 -7.07
N THR A 229 12.58 1.36 -8.28
CA THR A 229 13.97 1.71 -8.63
C THR A 229 14.43 2.94 -7.87
N LYS A 230 13.64 4.01 -7.87
CA LYS A 230 13.88 5.25 -7.12
C LYS A 230 14.06 4.97 -5.62
N GLN A 231 13.20 4.14 -5.02
CA GLN A 231 13.30 3.72 -3.62
C GLN A 231 14.64 3.05 -3.32
N MET A 232 15.03 2.06 -4.13
CA MET A 232 16.28 1.33 -3.91
C MET A 232 17.52 2.20 -4.11
N GLU A 233 17.53 3.06 -5.13
CA GLU A 233 18.62 3.98 -5.42
C GLU A 233 18.81 5.00 -4.29
N ASN A 234 17.72 5.59 -3.80
CA ASN A 234 17.75 6.54 -2.70
C ASN A 234 18.32 5.92 -1.42
N ALA A 235 17.89 4.70 -1.07
CA ALA A 235 18.41 4.00 0.11
C ALA A 235 19.92 3.70 -0.01
N LEU A 236 20.37 3.27 -1.19
CA LEU A 236 21.80 3.02 -1.45
C LEU A 236 22.62 4.31 -1.41
N ALA A 237 22.10 5.41 -1.98
CA ALA A 237 22.74 6.72 -1.97
C ALA A 237 22.86 7.28 -0.55
N GLN A 238 21.79 7.22 0.24
CA GLN A 238 21.76 7.68 1.63
C GLN A 238 22.77 6.91 2.50
N LYS A 239 22.83 5.58 2.38
CA LYS A 239 23.83 4.77 3.08
C LYS A 239 25.26 5.17 2.72
N LYS A 240 25.53 5.41 1.43
CA LYS A 240 26.85 5.83 0.95
C LYS A 240 27.24 7.21 1.49
N GLN A 241 26.30 8.16 1.51
CA GLN A 241 26.53 9.51 2.03
C GLN A 241 26.85 9.46 3.54
N ASN A 242 26.02 8.78 4.33
CA ASN A 242 26.19 8.69 5.78
C ASN A 242 27.50 7.97 6.17
N SER A 243 27.91 6.96 5.38
CA SER A 243 29.17 6.26 5.59
C SER A 243 30.40 7.11 5.25
N ARG A 244 30.29 8.08 4.33
CA ARG A 244 31.37 9.01 3.98
C ARG A 244 31.57 10.11 5.02
N THR A 245 30.48 10.64 5.56
CA THR A 245 30.53 11.70 6.59
C THR A 245 31.23 11.23 7.86
N MET A 246 31.14 9.93 8.19
CA MET A 246 31.82 9.32 9.35
C MET A 246 33.37 9.32 9.25
N PHE A 247 33.97 9.56 8.08
CA PHE A 247 35.43 9.61 7.92
C PHE A 247 36.02 11.03 8.10
N PHE A 248 35.17 12.04 8.36
CA PHE A 248 35.59 13.43 8.56
C PHE A 248 35.47 13.90 10.03
N PHE A 249 35.21 12.99 10.96
CA PHE A 249 35.28 13.17 12.41
C PHE A 249 36.30 12.19 13.00
#